data_AF-A0A9D8BDY2-F1
#
_entry.id   AF-A0A9D8BDY2-F1
#
_cell.length_a   1.000
_cell.length_b   1.000
_cell.length_c   1.000
_cell.angle_alpha   90.00
_cell.angle_beta   90.00
_cell.angle_gamma   90.00
#
_symmetry.space_group_name_H-M   'P 1'
#
loop_
_entity.id
_entity.type
_entity.pdbx_description
1 polymer ?
#
loop_
_entity_poly.entity_id
_entity_poly.type
_entity_poly.pdbx_seq_one_letter_code
_entity_poly.pdbx_strand_id
1 'polypeptide(L)'
;MKKILFSLLLVMAISAGINAQVYVVAASKTEYATQKANGVITFRFGADVLPETIITNGENFAGNFTTAFDATTYVGTFTMKENTEMNRLMLGRLLIMCGVEVVEFEGAQMPVYQFSNEQLK
;
A
#
# COMPACT_ATOMS: atom_id res chain seq x y z
N MET A 1 -20.83 -28.27 -19.43
CA MET A 1 -21.07 -27.55 -18.17
C MET A 1 -20.20 -28.16 -17.06
N LYS A 2 -18.94 -27.72 -16.93
CA LYS A 2 -18.01 -28.19 -15.87
C LYS A 2 -17.05 -27.08 -15.37
N LYS A 3 -17.29 -25.82 -15.74
CA LYS A 3 -16.38 -24.70 -15.45
C LYS A 3 -16.93 -23.68 -14.44
N ILE A 4 -18.09 -23.95 -13.84
CA ILE A 4 -18.79 -22.99 -12.95
C ILE A 4 -18.57 -23.31 -11.47
N LEU A 5 -18.04 -24.51 -11.15
CA LEU A 5 -17.87 -24.97 -9.76
C LEU A 5 -16.53 -24.60 -9.11
N PHE A 6 -15.56 -24.05 -9.86
CA PHE A 6 -14.27 -23.62 -9.29
C PHE A 6 -14.18 -22.12 -8.98
N SER A 7 -15.18 -21.34 -9.40
CA SER A 7 -15.15 -19.87 -9.22
C SER A 7 -15.73 -19.39 -7.88
N LEU A 8 -16.32 -20.28 -7.08
CA LEU A 8 -17.00 -19.92 -5.82
C LEU A 8 -16.21 -20.24 -4.54
N LEU A 9 -15.04 -20.88 -4.65
CA LEU A 9 -14.23 -21.29 -3.51
C LEU A 9 -13.01 -20.39 -3.24
N LEU A 10 -12.76 -19.39 -4.08
CA LEU A 10 -11.63 -18.45 -3.89
C LEU A 10 -12.01 -17.19 -3.09
N VAL A 11 -13.29 -17.00 -2.76
CA VAL A 11 -13.81 -15.75 -2.16
C VAL A 11 -14.05 -15.86 -0.64
N MET A 12 -13.79 -17.01 -0.01
CA MET A 12 -14.19 -17.25 1.40
C MET A 12 -13.07 -17.71 2.35
N ALA A 13 -11.80 -17.36 2.09
CA ALA A 13 -10.69 -17.78 2.95
C ALA A 13 -9.81 -16.63 3.52
N ILE A 14 -10.36 -15.43 3.70
CA ILE A 14 -9.68 -14.37 4.46
C ILE A 14 -10.66 -13.78 5.49
N SER A 15 -11.10 -14.62 6.42
CA SER A 15 -11.69 -14.19 7.69
C SER A 15 -10.82 -14.63 8.86
N ALA A 16 -9.50 -14.50 8.70
CA ALA A 16 -8.54 -14.71 9.78
C ALA A 16 -8.31 -13.39 10.52
N GLY A 17 -8.94 -13.25 11.69
CA GLY A 17 -8.51 -12.37 12.79
C GLY A 17 -8.61 -10.88 12.53
N ILE A 18 -9.69 -10.25 13.02
CA ILE A 18 -9.73 -8.80 13.21
C ILE A 18 -8.83 -8.46 14.40
N ASN A 19 -7.52 -8.36 14.16
CA ASN A 19 -6.76 -7.31 14.83
C ASN A 19 -7.13 -6.04 14.06
N ALA A 20 -7.85 -5.12 14.70
CA ALA A 20 -8.30 -3.86 14.10
C ALA A 20 -7.12 -2.89 13.90
N GLN A 21 -6.09 -3.34 13.20
CA GLN A 21 -4.93 -2.53 12.82
C GLN A 21 -5.20 -1.94 11.45
N VAL A 22 -4.98 -0.64 11.32
CA VAL A 22 -5.06 0.05 10.04
C VAL A 22 -3.95 -0.48 9.16
N TYR A 23 -4.30 -1.11 8.04
CA TYR A 23 -3.34 -1.74 7.15
C TYR A 23 -3.46 -1.25 5.71
N VAL A 24 -2.36 -1.44 4.97
CA VAL A 24 -2.33 -1.33 3.51
C VAL A 24 -1.79 -2.62 2.93
N VAL A 25 -2.16 -2.92 1.69
CA VAL A 25 -1.65 -4.07 0.94
C VAL A 25 -0.71 -3.56 -0.15
N ALA A 26 0.54 -4.01 -0.09
CA ALA A 26 1.53 -3.77 -1.13
C ALA A 26 1.33 -4.73 -2.32
N ALA A 27 1.85 -4.36 -3.49
CA ALA A 27 1.90 -5.24 -4.64
C ALA A 27 2.71 -6.53 -4.35
N SER A 28 2.60 -7.53 -5.22
CA SER A 28 3.42 -8.75 -5.12
C SER A 28 4.92 -8.41 -5.16
N LYS A 29 5.79 -9.25 -4.63
CA LYS A 29 7.23 -8.99 -4.56
C LYS A 29 7.86 -8.64 -5.91
N THR A 30 7.47 -9.36 -6.97
CA THR A 30 7.93 -9.11 -8.33
C THR A 30 7.45 -7.75 -8.84
N GLU A 31 6.16 -7.47 -8.68
CA GLU A 31 5.57 -6.21 -9.13
C GLU A 31 6.09 -5.02 -8.33
N TYR A 32 6.22 -5.18 -7.01
CA TYR A 32 6.77 -4.18 -6.11
C TYR A 32 8.23 -3.85 -6.45
N ALA A 33 9.04 -4.86 -6.79
CA ALA A 33 10.41 -4.62 -7.26
C ALA A 33 10.43 -3.76 -8.54
N THR A 34 9.54 -4.02 -9.48
CA THR A 34 9.37 -3.19 -10.70
C THR A 34 8.90 -1.78 -10.35
N GLN A 35 7.89 -1.65 -9.49
CA GLN A 35 7.36 -0.37 -9.02
C GLN A 35 8.45 0.49 -8.37
N LYS A 36 9.22 -0.10 -7.45
CA LYS A 36 10.35 0.55 -6.78
C LYS A 36 11.43 0.97 -7.77
N ALA A 37 11.79 0.13 -8.73
CA ALA A 37 12.77 0.48 -9.76
C ALA A 37 12.30 1.64 -10.64
N ASN A 38 11.00 1.71 -10.92
CA ASN A 38 10.40 2.76 -11.75
C ASN A 38 10.03 4.03 -10.98
N GLY A 39 10.06 4.00 -9.64
CA GLY A 39 9.66 5.13 -8.81
C GLY A 39 8.14 5.38 -8.81
N VAL A 40 7.33 4.39 -9.17
CA VAL A 40 5.87 4.47 -9.14
C VAL A 40 5.37 3.34 -8.25
N ILE A 41 5.02 3.67 -7.01
CA ILE A 41 4.67 2.68 -5.98
C ILE A 41 3.18 2.78 -5.70
N THR A 42 2.51 1.63 -5.58
CA THR A 42 1.09 1.57 -5.23
C THR A 42 0.85 0.83 -3.92
N PHE A 43 -0.18 1.28 -3.21
CA PHE A 43 -0.71 0.61 -2.03
C PHE A 43 -2.23 0.59 -2.11
N ARG A 44 -2.84 -0.56 -1.81
CA ARG A 44 -4.28 -0.64 -1.58
C ARG A 44 -4.57 -0.44 -0.11
N PHE A 45 -5.28 0.63 0.22
CA PHE A 45 -5.60 0.98 1.59
C PHE A 45 -6.78 0.15 2.12
N GLY A 46 -6.73 -0.21 3.40
CA GLY A 46 -7.90 -0.74 4.11
C GLY A 46 -9.00 0.32 4.22
N ALA A 47 -10.24 -0.12 4.39
CA ALA A 47 -11.40 0.77 4.49
C ALA A 47 -11.34 1.73 5.69
N ASP A 48 -10.50 1.43 6.68
CA ASP A 48 -10.27 2.25 7.87
C ASP A 48 -9.44 3.50 7.59
N VAL A 49 -8.76 3.58 6.43
CA VAL A 49 -8.03 4.79 6.02
C VAL A 49 -8.94 5.68 5.17
N LEU A 50 -9.19 6.87 5.69
CA LEU A 50 -9.99 7.88 5.01
C LEU A 50 -9.26 8.44 3.78
N PRO A 51 -9.86 8.38 2.57
CA PRO A 51 -9.26 8.91 1.33
C PRO A 51 -8.75 10.35 1.44
N GLU A 52 -9.51 11.22 2.09
CA GLU A 52 -9.15 12.61 2.33
C GLU A 52 -7.85 12.73 3.15
N THR A 53 -7.61 11.81 4.08
CA THR A 53 -6.40 11.80 4.90
C THR A 53 -5.17 11.50 4.04
N ILE A 54 -5.30 10.61 3.06
CA ILE A 54 -4.20 10.26 2.13
C ILE A 54 -3.84 11.46 1.25
N ILE A 55 -4.85 12.14 0.70
CA ILE A 55 -4.66 13.30 -0.17
C ILE A 55 -4.07 14.46 0.63
N THR A 56 -4.69 14.85 1.74
CA THR A 56 -4.25 15.98 2.57
C THR A 56 -2.86 15.73 3.17
N ASN A 57 -2.58 14.54 3.71
CA ASN A 57 -1.24 14.26 4.21
C ASN A 57 -0.21 14.18 3.08
N GLY A 58 -0.61 13.71 1.90
CA GLY A 58 0.24 13.62 0.72
C GLY A 58 0.76 14.98 0.24
N GLU A 59 0.01 16.07 0.46
CA GLU A 59 0.44 17.43 0.12
C GLU A 59 1.73 17.84 0.85
N ASN A 60 1.93 17.36 2.09
CA ASN A 60 3.15 17.63 2.87
C ASN A 60 4.41 17.00 2.25
N PHE A 61 4.24 16.06 1.32
CA PHE A 61 5.32 15.35 0.64
C PHE A 61 5.41 15.67 -0.84
N ALA A 62 4.74 16.74 -1.30
CA ALA A 62 4.78 17.17 -2.69
C ALA A 62 6.19 17.47 -3.20
N GLY A 63 7.17 17.71 -2.32
CA GLY A 63 8.59 17.83 -2.67
C GLY A 63 9.26 16.51 -3.06
N ASN A 64 8.72 15.37 -2.64
CA ASN A 64 9.30 14.03 -2.79
C ASN A 64 8.58 13.21 -3.86
N PHE A 65 7.26 13.29 -3.92
CA PHE A 65 6.42 12.53 -4.85
C PHE A 65 5.08 13.21 -5.10
N THR A 66 4.38 12.79 -6.16
CA THR A 66 2.97 13.11 -6.37
C THR A 66 2.10 11.97 -5.85
N THR A 67 0.89 12.33 -5.39
CA THR A 67 -0.09 11.39 -4.84
C THR A 67 -1.34 11.42 -5.72
N ALA A 68 -1.79 10.25 -6.14
CA ALA A 68 -3.09 10.05 -6.76
C ALA A 68 -3.83 8.95 -6.01
N PHE A 69 -5.15 9.08 -5.83
CA PHE A 69 -5.95 8.08 -5.13
C PHE A 69 -7.22 7.75 -5.91
N ASP A 70 -7.48 6.46 -6.10
CA ASP A 70 -8.72 5.95 -6.68
C ASP A 70 -9.64 5.45 -5.57
N ALA A 71 -10.72 6.20 -5.32
CA ALA A 71 -11.71 5.88 -4.29
C ALA A 71 -12.55 4.63 -4.60
N THR A 72 -12.56 4.15 -5.85
CA THR A 72 -13.28 2.92 -6.23
C THR A 72 -12.51 1.68 -5.80
N THR A 73 -11.19 1.71 -5.97
CA THR A 73 -10.30 0.57 -5.71
C THR A 73 -9.51 0.71 -4.40
N TYR A 74 -9.62 1.87 -3.74
CA TYR A 74 -8.81 2.26 -2.57
C TYR A 74 -7.30 2.22 -2.85
N VAL A 75 -6.89 2.43 -4.09
CA VAL A 75 -5.48 2.39 -4.49
C VAL A 75 -4.90 3.80 -4.49
N GLY A 76 -3.88 4.00 -3.66
CA GLY A 76 -2.98 5.16 -3.77
C GLY A 76 -1.82 4.84 -4.70
N THR A 77 -1.55 5.74 -5.65
CA THR A 77 -0.40 5.73 -6.54
C THR A 77 0.52 6.89 -6.18
N PHE A 78 1.79 6.56 -5.91
CA PHE A 78 2.81 7.50 -5.47
C PHE A 78 3.95 7.52 -6.48
N THR A 79 4.06 8.63 -7.22
CA THR A 79 5.08 8.80 -8.26
C THR A 79 6.20 9.68 -7.73
N MET A 80 7.37 9.08 -7.52
CA MET A 80 8.56 9.77 -7.03
C MET A 80 9.00 10.86 -8.02
N LYS A 81 9.30 12.06 -7.52
CA LYS A 81 9.90 13.13 -8.34
C LYS A 81 11.32 12.77 -8.75
N GLU A 82 12.07 12.24 -7.80
CA GLU A 82 13.34 11.56 -8.02
C GLU A 82 13.29 10.21 -7.31
N ASN A 83 13.72 9.14 -7.95
CA ASN A 83 13.65 7.79 -7.37
C ASN A 83 14.81 7.51 -6.39
N THR A 84 14.97 8.38 -5.40
CA THR A 84 15.95 8.25 -4.33
C THR A 84 15.38 7.46 -3.15
N GLU A 85 16.26 6.81 -2.38
CA GLU A 85 15.90 6.16 -1.12
C GLU A 85 15.17 7.12 -0.17
N MET A 86 15.65 8.36 -0.05
CA MET A 86 15.02 9.36 0.83
C MET A 86 13.55 9.64 0.44
N ASN A 87 13.26 9.78 -0.85
CA ASN A 87 11.89 10.04 -1.31
C ASN A 87 10.97 8.84 -1.06
N ARG A 88 11.47 7.61 -1.25
CA ARG A 88 10.72 6.40 -0.89
C ARG A 88 10.51 6.28 0.62
N LEU A 89 11.48 6.66 1.45
CA LEU A 89 11.31 6.67 2.90
C LEU A 89 10.28 7.70 3.36
N MET A 90 10.11 8.82 2.64
CA MET A 90 9.02 9.76 2.91
C MET A 90 7.64 9.16 2.65
N LEU A 91 7.52 8.20 1.72
CA LEU A 91 6.29 7.45 1.52
C LEU A 91 5.95 6.60 2.77
N GLY A 92 6.96 6.00 3.41
CA GLY A 92 6.78 5.31 4.69
C GLY A 92 6.25 6.24 5.79
N ARG A 93 6.74 7.50 5.84
CA ARG A 93 6.22 8.52 6.77
C ARG A 93 4.77 8.89 6.47
N LEU A 94 4.41 9.05 5.20
CA LEU A 94 3.02 9.30 4.81
C LEU A 94 2.10 8.18 5.30
N LEU A 95 2.48 6.91 5.09
CA LEU A 95 1.69 5.76 5.56
C LEU A 95 1.44 5.85 7.07
N ILE A 96 2.48 6.13 7.86
CA ILE A 96 2.36 6.34 9.32
C ILE A 96 1.42 7.51 9.65
N MET A 97 1.52 8.63 8.93
CA MET A 97 0.62 9.79 9.14
C MET A 97 -0.83 9.50 8.77
N CYS A 98 -1.06 8.57 7.85
CA CYS A 98 -2.39 8.04 7.52
C CYS A 98 -2.87 6.98 8.53
N GLY A 99 -2.14 6.76 9.62
CA GLY A 99 -2.49 5.81 10.67
C GLY A 99 -2.13 4.36 10.35
N VAL A 100 -1.45 4.08 9.25
CA VAL A 100 -1.08 2.72 8.85
C VAL A 100 -0.09 2.14 9.86
N GLU A 101 -0.44 1.04 10.49
CA GLU A 101 0.42 0.31 11.43
C GLU A 101 1.09 -0.89 10.76
N VAL A 102 0.37 -1.52 9.81
CA VAL A 102 0.76 -2.79 9.19
C VAL A 102 0.71 -2.66 7.66
N VAL A 103 1.69 -3.26 6.99
CA VAL A 103 1.68 -3.51 5.56
C VAL A 103 1.56 -5.00 5.33
N GLU A 104 0.53 -5.43 4.61
CA GLU A 104 0.47 -6.78 4.06
C GLU A 104 1.32 -6.83 2.80
N PHE A 105 2.29 -7.75 2.78
CA PHE A 105 3.19 -7.97 1.66
C PHE A 105 3.40 -9.48 1.48
N GLU A 106 3.06 -10.02 0.31
CA GLU A 106 3.11 -11.47 0.02
C GLU A 106 2.30 -12.33 1.03
N GLY A 107 1.15 -11.82 1.49
CA GLY A 107 0.31 -12.50 2.49
C GLY A 107 0.89 -12.52 3.90
N ALA A 108 2.04 -11.88 4.15
CA ALA A 108 2.58 -11.66 5.47
C ALA A 108 2.26 -10.24 5.95
N GLN A 109 1.87 -10.12 7.21
CA GLN A 109 1.68 -8.83 7.87
C GLN A 109 3.01 -8.39 8.49
N MET A 110 3.48 -7.21 8.12
CA MET A 110 4.67 -6.60 8.71
C MET A 110 4.39 -5.19 9.21
N PRO A 111 4.98 -4.75 10.33
CA PRO A 111 4.86 -3.38 10.78
C PRO A 111 5.37 -2.39 9.72
N VAL A 112 4.69 -1.24 9.59
CA VAL A 112 5.05 -0.20 8.60
C VAL A 112 6.50 0.27 8.72
N TYR A 113 7.05 0.32 9.94
CA TYR A 113 8.45 0.69 10.16
C TYR A 113 9.42 -0.34 9.58
N GLN A 114 9.06 -1.63 9.70
CA GLN A 114 9.85 -2.74 9.17
C GLN A 114 9.77 -2.74 7.65
N PHE A 115 8.56 -2.63 7.09
CA PHE A 115 8.37 -2.50 5.63
C PHE A 115 9.18 -1.33 5.07
N SER A 116 9.15 -0.17 5.74
CA SER A 116 9.90 1.01 5.28
C SER A 116 11.40 0.77 5.26
N ASN A 117 11.94 0.09 6.27
CA ASN A 117 13.36 -0.19 6.37
C ASN A 117 13.83 -1.26 5.37
N GLU A 118 12.99 -2.26 5.06
CA GLU A 118 13.38 -3.40 4.23
C GLU A 118 13.01 -3.21 2.74
N GLN A 119 11.89 -2.55 2.46
CA GLN A 119 11.32 -2.47 1.11
C GLN A 119 11.44 -1.08 0.49
N LEU A 120 11.34 0.00 1.27
CA LEU A 120 11.43 1.37 0.74
C LEU A 120 12.86 1.91 0.65
N LYS A 121 13.81 1.37 1.43
CA LYS A 121 15.25 1.65 1.25
C LYS A 121 15.75 1.13 -0.08
#